data_AF-A0A6G2X9W5-F1
#
_entry.id   AF-A0A6G2X9W5-F1
#
_cell.length_a   1.000
_cell.length_b   1.000
_cell.length_c   1.000
_cell.angle_alpha   90.00
_cell.angle_beta   90.00
_cell.angle_gamma   90.00
#
_symmetry.space_group_name_H-M   'P 1'
#
loop_
_entity.id
_entity.type
_entity.pdbx_description
1 polymer ?
#
loop_
_entity_poly.entity_id
_entity_poly.type
_entity_poly.pdbx_seq_one_letter_code
_entity_poly.pdbx_strand_id
1 'polypeptide(L)'
;MSDKRITQQETYDHIFGVGALTYSWWEGSKRSWKRNDMDEVPDGWTVALIAENPEAEGTVTGLVNHWSLIGAMNAIAHPHEPWGVEAGPATMRECRAFLFDPDHSDFDAGTADCVLQVAVFGSVIFG
;
A
#
# COMPACT_ATOMS: atom_id res chain seq x y z
N MET A 1 -6.77 3.66 -25.83
CA MET A 1 -6.69 3.34 -24.39
C MET A 1 -6.66 4.66 -23.65
N SER A 2 -7.54 4.85 -22.67
CA SER A 2 -7.65 6.09 -21.91
C SER A 2 -6.47 6.18 -20.95
N ASP A 3 -5.67 7.26 -21.02
CA ASP A 3 -4.62 7.59 -20.05
C ASP A 3 -5.25 8.07 -18.73
N LYS A 4 -6.06 7.25 -18.07
CA LYS A 4 -6.56 7.56 -16.72
C LYS A 4 -5.36 7.44 -15.77
N ARG A 5 -4.93 8.56 -15.20
CA ARG A 5 -3.91 8.54 -14.14
C ARG A 5 -4.57 8.17 -12.82
N ILE A 6 -3.97 7.21 -12.13
CA ILE A 6 -4.35 6.81 -10.78
C ILE A 6 -4.22 8.02 -9.86
N THR A 7 -5.27 8.30 -9.10
CA THR A 7 -5.36 9.43 -8.18
C THR A 7 -4.88 9.06 -6.78
N GLN A 8 -4.55 10.08 -6.00
CA GLN A 8 -4.18 9.90 -4.59
C GLN A 8 -5.35 9.34 -3.76
N GLN A 9 -6.58 9.73 -4.11
CA GLN A 9 -7.80 9.20 -3.51
C GLN A 9 -7.94 7.70 -3.76
N GLU A 10 -7.85 7.27 -5.02
CA GLU A 10 -8.00 5.85 -5.39
C GLU A 10 -6.99 4.97 -4.66
N THR A 11 -5.72 5.38 -4.58
CA THR A 11 -4.70 4.62 -3.82
C THR A 11 -5.01 4.55 -2.34
N TYR A 12 -5.57 5.61 -1.76
CA TYR A 12 -5.90 5.61 -0.35
C TYR A 12 -7.09 4.69 -0.06
N ASP A 13 -8.15 4.78 -0.87
CA ASP A 13 -9.36 3.99 -0.68
C ASP A 13 -9.11 2.50 -0.88
N HIS A 14 -8.35 2.11 -1.90
CA HIS A 14 -8.04 0.71 -2.19
C HIS A 14 -7.10 0.06 -1.17
N ILE A 15 -6.37 0.85 -0.38
CA ILE A 15 -5.44 0.33 0.62
C ILE A 15 -5.99 0.46 2.04
N PHE A 16 -6.44 1.64 2.42
CA PHE A 16 -6.90 1.92 3.78
C PHE A 16 -8.41 1.81 3.93
N GLY A 17 -9.19 1.94 2.85
CA GLY A 17 -10.64 1.80 2.85
C GLY A 17 -11.11 0.35 2.99
N VAL A 18 -10.26 -0.62 2.66
CA VAL A 18 -10.59 -2.07 2.67
C VAL A 18 -10.21 -2.78 3.97
N GLY A 19 -9.72 -2.05 4.98
CA GLY A 19 -9.45 -2.59 6.31
C GLY A 19 -8.09 -3.28 6.50
N ALA A 20 -7.09 -2.97 5.67
CA ALA A 20 -5.74 -3.52 5.76
C ALA A 20 -5.03 -3.26 7.10
N LEU A 21 -5.48 -2.27 7.88
CA LEU A 21 -4.89 -1.95 9.20
C LEU A 21 -5.51 -2.73 10.37
N THR A 22 -6.36 -3.73 10.09
CA THR A 22 -6.99 -4.55 11.14
C THR A 22 -6.15 -5.74 11.58
N TYR A 23 -5.05 -6.04 10.87
CA TYR A 23 -4.12 -7.10 11.25
C TYR A 23 -3.28 -6.73 12.45
N SER A 24 -3.00 -7.71 13.32
CA SER A 24 -2.39 -7.48 14.64
C SER A 24 -0.92 -7.04 14.61
N TRP A 25 -0.21 -7.25 13.49
CA TRP A 25 1.17 -6.78 13.33
C TRP A 25 1.27 -5.28 13.06
N TRP A 26 0.16 -4.61 12.73
CA TRP A 26 0.08 -3.15 12.68
C TRP A 26 -0.25 -2.60 14.07
N GLU A 27 0.77 -2.14 14.77
CA GLU A 27 0.66 -1.55 16.11
C GLU A 27 -0.04 -0.18 16.09
N GLY A 28 0.01 0.52 14.96
CA GLY A 28 -0.72 1.78 14.82
C GLY A 28 -0.50 2.50 13.50
N SER A 29 -1.28 3.55 13.29
CA SER A 29 -1.12 4.45 12.16
C SER A 29 -1.36 5.90 12.57
N LYS A 30 -0.67 6.83 11.90
CA LYS A 30 -0.86 8.27 12.07
C LYS A 30 -0.90 8.96 10.72
N ARG A 31 -1.99 9.65 10.44
CA ARG A 31 -2.19 10.44 9.22
C ARG A 31 -1.58 11.83 9.40
N SER A 32 -1.04 12.41 8.32
CA SER A 32 -0.56 13.79 8.32
C SER A 32 -1.67 14.84 8.28
N TRP A 33 -2.92 14.42 8.07
CA TRP A 33 -4.10 15.27 8.08
C TRP A 33 -5.13 14.77 9.09
N LYS A 34 -6.02 15.66 9.51
CA LYS A 34 -7.20 15.29 10.27
C LYS A 34 -8.28 14.86 9.29
N ARG A 35 -8.95 13.74 9.57
CA ARG A 35 -10.21 13.40 8.91
C ARG A 35 -11.24 14.43 9.37
N ASN A 36 -11.35 15.53 8.62
CA ASN A 36 -12.52 16.39 8.73
C ASN A 36 -13.71 15.64 8.12
N ASP A 37 -14.93 16.13 8.26
CA ASP A 37 -16.17 15.54 7.72
C ASP A 37 -16.23 15.47 6.18
N MET A 38 -15.09 15.57 5.49
CA MET A 38 -14.97 15.37 4.05
C MET A 38 -14.50 13.94 3.76
N ASP A 39 -15.14 13.33 2.77
CA ASP A 39 -14.82 11.98 2.28
C ASP A 39 -13.52 11.93 1.45
N GLU A 40 -12.87 13.08 1.22
CA GLU A 40 -11.69 13.22 0.36
C GLU A 40 -10.39 13.28 1.17
N VAL A 41 -9.36 12.57 0.69
CA VAL A 41 -7.99 12.70 1.17
C VAL A 41 -7.28 13.85 0.46
N PRO A 42 -6.52 14.69 1.20
CA PRO A 42 -5.81 15.79 0.59
C PRO A 42 -4.67 15.31 -0.32
N ASP A 43 -4.33 16.10 -1.33
CA ASP A 43 -3.12 15.87 -2.10
C ASP A 43 -1.87 15.92 -1.21
N GLY A 44 -0.94 15.00 -1.46
CA GLY A 44 0.31 14.89 -0.71
C GLY A 44 0.11 14.22 0.65
N TRP A 45 -0.99 13.48 0.83
CA TRP A 45 -1.26 12.74 2.05
C TRP A 45 -0.12 11.78 2.39
N THR A 46 0.11 11.60 3.69
CA THR A 46 1.06 10.61 4.20
C THR A 46 0.50 9.90 5.43
N VAL A 47 0.75 8.60 5.52
CA VAL A 47 0.38 7.76 6.66
C VAL A 47 1.66 7.15 7.22
N ALA A 48 2.01 7.52 8.45
CA ALA A 48 3.02 6.81 9.21
C ALA A 48 2.39 5.52 9.74
N LEU A 49 2.95 4.36 9.40
CA LEU A 49 2.56 3.05 9.86
C LEU A 49 3.59 2.53 10.85
N ILE A 50 3.11 2.04 11.99
CA ILE A 50 3.92 1.43 13.04
C ILE A 50 3.63 -0.07 12.99
N ALA A 51 4.67 -0.87 12.86
CA ALA A 51 4.58 -2.33 12.82
C ALA A 51 5.58 -2.97 13.77
N GLU A 52 5.33 -4.21 14.16
CA GLU A 52 6.34 -5.05 14.79
C GLU A 52 7.56 -5.17 13.86
N ASN A 53 8.78 -5.07 14.42
CA ASN A 53 9.99 -5.26 13.65
C ASN A 53 10.28 -6.77 13.50
N PRO A 54 10.33 -7.32 12.28
CA PRO A 54 10.56 -8.76 12.09
C PRO A 54 12.00 -9.20 12.37
N GLU A 55 12.97 -8.27 12.42
CA GLU A 55 14.40 -8.58 12.57
C GLU A 55 14.95 -8.32 13.99
N ALA A 56 14.21 -7.59 14.83
CA ALA A 56 14.65 -7.24 16.18
C ALA A 56 13.46 -7.00 17.11
N GLU A 57 13.69 -7.11 18.43
CA GLU A 57 12.67 -6.70 19.41
C GLU A 57 12.38 -5.19 19.29
N GLY A 58 11.12 -4.84 19.02
CA GLY A 58 10.67 -3.45 18.94
C GLY A 58 9.69 -3.20 17.79
N THR A 59 9.55 -1.93 17.40
CA THR A 59 8.68 -1.50 16.31
C THR A 59 9.47 -0.76 15.23
N VAL A 60 9.00 -0.85 14.00
CA VAL A 60 9.47 -0.02 12.88
C VAL A 60 8.38 0.97 12.51
N THR A 61 8.76 2.17 12.06
CA THR A 61 7.83 3.15 11.51
C THR A 61 8.16 3.43 10.05
N GLY A 62 7.23 3.13 9.15
CA GLY A 62 7.33 3.44 7.72
C GLY A 62 6.40 4.59 7.34
N LEU A 63 6.84 5.47 6.44
CA LEU A 63 6.00 6.54 5.90
C LEU A 63 5.46 6.12 4.52
N VAL A 64 4.14 5.98 4.43
CA VAL A 64 3.44 5.59 3.20
C VAL A 64 2.73 6.79 2.59
N ASN A 65 2.80 6.93 1.28
CA ASN A 65 2.07 7.90 0.46
C ASN A 65 1.63 7.27 -0.86
N HIS A 66 0.96 8.04 -1.71
CA HIS A 66 0.54 7.58 -3.04
C HIS A 66 1.68 6.92 -3.83
N TRP A 67 2.86 7.55 -3.89
CA TRP A 67 3.99 7.05 -4.69
C TRP A 67 4.61 5.77 -4.12
N SER A 68 4.72 5.63 -2.81
CA SER A 68 5.21 4.40 -2.20
C SER A 68 4.27 3.22 -2.50
N LEU A 69 2.94 3.46 -2.50
CA LEU A 69 1.96 2.43 -2.87
C LEU A 69 2.06 2.06 -4.35
N ILE A 70 2.15 3.04 -5.25
CA ILE A 70 2.35 2.77 -6.68
C ILE A 70 3.65 1.99 -6.91
N GLY A 71 4.73 2.34 -6.22
CA GLY A 71 6.00 1.61 -6.27
C GLY A 71 5.86 0.16 -5.80
N ALA A 72 5.20 -0.06 -4.66
CA ALA A 72 4.94 -1.39 -4.11
C ALA A 72 4.07 -2.25 -5.04
N MET A 73 2.98 -1.70 -5.57
CA MET A 73 2.11 -2.38 -6.53
C MET A 73 2.86 -2.75 -7.82
N ASN A 74 3.73 -1.88 -8.33
CA ASN A 74 4.58 -2.20 -9.48
C ASN A 74 5.53 -3.35 -9.19
N ALA A 75 6.19 -3.34 -8.03
CA ALA A 75 7.09 -4.41 -7.61
C ALA A 75 6.36 -5.76 -7.50
N ILE A 76 5.13 -5.75 -7.00
CA ILE A 76 4.27 -6.95 -6.91
C ILE A 76 3.77 -7.40 -8.31
N ALA A 77 3.34 -6.48 -9.16
CA ALA A 77 2.77 -6.80 -10.48
C ALA A 77 3.81 -7.29 -11.49
N HIS A 78 5.07 -6.89 -11.29
CA HIS A 78 6.21 -7.17 -12.16
C HIS A 78 7.42 -7.65 -11.34
N PRO A 79 7.36 -8.85 -10.74
CA PRO A 79 8.49 -9.38 -9.98
C PRO A 79 9.67 -9.58 -10.93
N HIS A 80 10.76 -8.86 -10.67
CA HIS A 80 12.02 -9.01 -11.39
C HIS A 80 12.98 -9.86 -10.55
N GLU A 81 13.58 -10.88 -11.16
CA GLU A 81 14.64 -11.66 -10.51
C GLU A 81 15.92 -10.82 -10.30
N PRO A 82 16.73 -11.12 -9.27
CA PRO A 82 16.60 -12.23 -8.32
C PRO A 82 15.94 -11.85 -6.98
N TRP A 83 15.45 -10.61 -6.84
CA TRP A 83 14.95 -10.04 -5.59
C TRP A 83 13.46 -9.64 -5.65
N GLY A 84 12.72 -10.27 -6.56
CA GLY A 84 11.31 -9.95 -6.78
C GLY A 84 10.48 -10.17 -5.53
N VAL A 85 9.47 -9.33 -5.34
CA VAL A 85 8.49 -9.54 -4.28
C VAL A 85 7.67 -10.78 -4.64
N GLU A 86 7.79 -11.84 -3.85
CA GLU A 86 6.92 -13.00 -3.97
C GLU A 86 5.55 -12.67 -3.37
N ALA A 87 4.56 -12.48 -4.24
CA ALA A 87 3.17 -12.26 -3.85
C ALA A 87 2.27 -13.35 -4.44
N GLY A 88 1.12 -13.59 -3.80
CA GLY A 88 0.14 -14.55 -4.30
C GLY A 88 -0.38 -14.16 -5.69
N PRO A 89 -0.75 -15.12 -6.55
CA PRO A 89 -1.26 -14.83 -7.90
C PRO A 89 -2.49 -13.91 -7.92
N ALA A 90 -3.30 -13.93 -6.86
CA ALA A 90 -4.43 -12.99 -6.70
C ALA A 90 -3.92 -11.56 -6.51
N THR A 91 -3.07 -11.33 -5.51
CA THR A 91 -2.47 -10.01 -5.23
C THR A 91 -1.73 -9.44 -6.44
N MET A 92 -0.99 -10.28 -7.18
CA MET A 92 -0.32 -9.86 -8.42
C MET A 92 -1.31 -9.39 -9.49
N ARG A 93 -2.44 -10.11 -9.67
CA ARG A 93 -3.48 -9.73 -10.62
C ARG A 93 -4.16 -8.44 -10.21
N GLU A 94 -4.50 -8.29 -8.93
CA GLU A 94 -5.16 -7.07 -8.44
C GLU A 94 -4.24 -5.85 -8.56
N CYS A 95 -2.96 -5.96 -8.18
CA CYS A 95 -2.00 -4.88 -8.37
C CYS A 95 -1.85 -4.51 -9.85
N ARG A 96 -1.83 -5.51 -10.75
CA ARG A 96 -1.81 -5.25 -12.19
C ARG A 96 -3.09 -4.56 -12.65
N ALA A 97 -4.26 -5.06 -12.25
CA ALA A 97 -5.55 -4.48 -12.60
C ALA A 97 -5.61 -3.01 -12.16
N PHE A 98 -5.26 -2.71 -10.90
CA PHE A 98 -5.26 -1.36 -10.37
C PHE A 98 -4.31 -0.43 -11.14
N LEU A 99 -3.12 -0.92 -11.53
CA LEU A 99 -2.15 -0.13 -12.28
C LEU A 99 -2.60 0.28 -13.69
N PHE A 100 -3.49 -0.50 -14.31
CA PHE A 100 -4.03 -0.23 -15.65
C PHE A 100 -5.43 0.39 -15.62
N ASP A 101 -6.25 -0.03 -14.67
CA ASP A 101 -7.66 0.33 -14.51
C ASP A 101 -8.12 0.16 -13.05
N PRO A 102 -7.95 1.20 -12.20
CA PRO A 102 -8.36 1.18 -10.79
C PRO A 102 -9.83 0.82 -10.58
N ASP A 103 -10.71 1.13 -11.52
CA ASP A 103 -12.16 0.91 -11.37
C ASP A 103 -12.52 -0.58 -11.44
N HIS A 104 -11.60 -1.42 -11.91
CA HIS A 104 -11.78 -2.87 -12.08
C HIS A 104 -10.91 -3.72 -11.16
N SER A 105 -10.18 -3.11 -10.23
CA SER A 105 -9.46 -3.86 -9.18
C SER A 105 -10.34 -4.06 -7.95
N ASP A 106 -10.25 -5.23 -7.34
CA ASP A 106 -11.04 -5.63 -6.17
C ASP A 106 -10.11 -6.00 -5.02
N PHE A 107 -9.53 -4.97 -4.40
CA PHE A 107 -8.64 -5.16 -3.27
C PHE A 107 -9.43 -5.64 -2.05
N ASP A 108 -9.05 -6.78 -1.50
CA ASP A 108 -9.44 -7.17 -0.16
C ASP A 108 -8.40 -6.72 0.88
N ALA A 109 -8.75 -6.88 2.16
CA ALA A 109 -7.87 -6.50 3.25
C ALA A 109 -6.48 -7.16 3.16
N GLY A 110 -6.41 -8.42 2.71
CA GLY A 110 -5.16 -9.17 2.58
C GLY A 110 -4.29 -8.69 1.43
N THR A 111 -4.89 -8.36 0.29
CA THR A 111 -4.19 -7.78 -0.86
C THR A 111 -3.62 -6.41 -0.51
N ALA A 112 -4.44 -5.56 0.12
CA ALA A 112 -4.00 -4.25 0.56
C ALA A 112 -2.91 -4.32 1.64
N ASP A 113 -3.01 -5.26 2.58
CA ASP A 113 -1.98 -5.50 3.57
C ASP A 113 -0.66 -5.95 2.92
N CYS A 114 -0.69 -6.84 1.93
CA CYS A 114 0.51 -7.25 1.19
C CYS A 114 1.20 -6.03 0.52
N VAL A 115 0.42 -5.13 -0.09
CA VAL A 115 0.97 -3.88 -0.65
C VAL A 115 1.58 -3.01 0.45
N LEU A 116 0.93 -2.88 1.61
CA LEU A 116 1.45 -2.10 2.74
C LEU A 116 2.75 -2.68 3.29
N GLN A 117 2.84 -4.00 3.43
CA GLN A 117 4.08 -4.65 3.85
C GLN A 117 5.22 -4.34 2.88
N VAL A 118 4.98 -4.41 1.58
CA VAL A 118 6.00 -4.06 0.58
C VAL A 118 6.32 -2.56 0.61
N ALA A 119 5.33 -1.69 0.83
CA ALA A 119 5.56 -0.24 0.92
C ALA A 119 6.35 0.16 2.18
N VAL A 120 6.15 -0.53 3.30
CA VAL A 120 6.80 -0.24 4.59
C VAL A 120 8.16 -0.94 4.70
N PHE A 121 8.21 -2.23 4.39
CA PHE A 121 9.41 -3.05 4.56
C PHE A 121 10.25 -3.16 3.28
N GLY A 122 9.65 -3.05 2.10
CA GLY A 122 10.39 -3.03 0.84
C GLY A 122 11.32 -1.81 0.72
N SER A 123 10.94 -0.65 1.28
CA SER A 123 11.85 0.50 1.39
C SER A 123 12.98 0.31 2.40
N VAL A 124 12.84 -0.61 3.36
CA VAL A 124 13.86 -0.95 4.35
C VAL A 124 14.84 -2.00 3.81
N ILE A 125 14.35 -2.94 2.99
CA ILE A 125 15.14 -4.03 2.39
C ILE A 125 15.88 -3.58 1.11
N PHE A 126 15.30 -2.65 0.33
CA PHE A 126 15.86 -2.20 -0.96
C PHE A 126 16.31 -0.72 -0.98
N GLY A 127 16.30 -0.05 0.18
CA GLY A 127 16.76 1.33 0.37
C GLY A 127 18.27 1.44 0.59
#